data_AF-A0A6C8GQE9-F1
#
_entry.id   AF-A0A6C8GQE9-F1
#
_cell.length_a   1.000
_cell.length_b   1.000
_cell.length_c   1.000
_cell.angle_alpha   90.00
_cell.angle_beta   90.00
_cell.angle_gamma   90.00
#
_symmetry.space_group_name_H-M   'P 1'
#
loop_
_entity.id
_entity.type
_entity.pdbx_description
1 polymer ?
#
loop_
_entity_poly.entity_id
_entity_poly.type
_entity_poly.pdbx_seq_one_letter_code
_entity_poly.pdbx_strand_id
1 'polypeptide(L)'
;MRAFLTSRGMPLADTPADHIGTLLLAASWLEDQSAEDESEALEILFADYLLPWCNTFLGKVEAHAVTPFWRTLAPLTRDAIGAMWDELQEEDEE
;
A
#
# COMPACT_ATOMS: atom_id res chain seq x y z
N MET A 1 -6.09 -9.54 -5.83
CA MET A 1 -6.38 -8.60 -4.73
C MET A 1 -7.45 -9.05 -3.75
N ARG A 2 -8.77 -8.95 -4.03
CA ARG A 2 -9.81 -9.32 -3.04
C ARG A 2 -9.64 -10.75 -2.50
N ALA A 3 -9.40 -11.72 -3.40
CA ALA A 3 -9.14 -13.10 -3.02
C ALA A 3 -7.88 -13.26 -2.14
N PHE A 4 -6.82 -12.52 -2.45
CA PHE A 4 -5.57 -12.49 -1.68
C PHE A 4 -5.79 -11.95 -0.26
N LEU A 5 -6.46 -10.80 -0.11
CA LEU A 5 -6.75 -10.24 1.21
C LEU A 5 -7.75 -11.10 2.01
N THR A 6 -8.69 -11.75 1.32
CA THR A 6 -9.63 -12.69 1.96
C THR A 6 -8.91 -13.95 2.45
N SER A 7 -7.95 -14.49 1.68
CA SER A 7 -7.17 -15.65 2.12
C SER A 7 -6.28 -15.33 3.31
N ARG A 8 -5.86 -14.06 3.44
CA ARG A 8 -5.12 -13.57 4.60
C ARG A 8 -6.01 -13.38 5.82
N GLY A 9 -7.32 -13.14 5.66
CA GLY A 9 -8.27 -13.00 6.76
C GLY A 9 -8.74 -11.57 7.00
N MET A 10 -8.40 -10.64 6.10
CA MET A 10 -8.80 -9.24 6.22
C MET A 10 -10.31 -9.07 6.00
N PRO A 11 -11.04 -8.38 6.91
CA PRO A 11 -12.45 -8.07 6.70
C PRO A 11 -12.61 -7.00 5.62
N LEU A 12 -13.09 -7.40 4.44
CA LEU A 12 -13.27 -6.50 3.30
C LEU A 12 -14.71 -6.01 3.19
N ALA A 13 -14.88 -4.72 2.88
CA ALA A 13 -16.16 -4.16 2.49
C ALA A 13 -16.54 -4.53 1.03
N ASP A 14 -17.78 -4.24 0.65
CA ASP A 14 -18.28 -4.43 -0.74
C ASP A 14 -17.69 -3.41 -1.74
N THR A 15 -16.93 -2.42 -1.27
CA THR A 15 -16.21 -1.46 -2.13
C THR A 15 -15.05 -2.11 -2.88
N PRO A 16 -14.64 -1.59 -4.05
CA PRO A 16 -13.47 -2.09 -4.77
C PRO A 16 -12.23 -2.19 -3.86
N ALA A 17 -11.53 -3.32 -3.91
CA ALA A 17 -10.40 -3.59 -3.01
C ALA A 17 -9.07 -2.97 -3.48
N ASP A 18 -9.08 -2.31 -4.63
CA ASP A 18 -7.95 -1.65 -5.29
C ASP A 18 -7.90 -0.13 -5.04
N HIS A 19 -8.77 0.40 -4.19
CA HIS A 19 -8.64 1.77 -3.70
C HIS A 19 -7.34 1.93 -2.92
N ILE A 20 -6.57 3.00 -3.20
CA ILE A 20 -5.28 3.25 -2.55
C ILE A 20 -5.37 3.22 -1.01
N GLY A 21 -6.43 3.79 -0.43
CA GLY A 21 -6.63 3.75 1.02
C GLY A 21 -6.89 2.36 1.57
N THR A 22 -7.56 1.49 0.80
CA THR A 22 -7.77 0.08 1.16
C THR A 22 -6.48 -0.70 1.09
N LEU A 23 -5.60 -0.41 0.12
CA LEU A 23 -4.27 -1.03 0.04
C LEU A 23 -3.39 -0.64 1.23
N LEU A 24 -3.38 0.64 1.60
CA LEU A 24 -2.61 1.11 2.77
C LEU A 24 -3.16 0.52 4.07
N LEU A 25 -4.49 0.40 4.20
CA LEU A 25 -5.09 -0.29 5.34
C LEU A 25 -4.77 -1.78 5.34
N ALA A 26 -4.69 -2.41 4.18
CA ALA A 26 -4.31 -3.81 4.05
C ALA A 26 -2.84 -4.03 4.45
N ALA A 27 -1.95 -3.10 4.11
CA ALA A 27 -0.55 -3.15 4.54
C ALA A 27 -0.47 -3.13 6.08
N SER A 28 -1.07 -2.13 6.72
CA SER A 28 -1.12 -2.06 8.19
C SER A 28 -1.78 -3.28 8.84
N TRP A 29 -2.82 -3.84 8.20
CA TRP A 29 -3.47 -5.05 8.72
C TRP A 29 -2.58 -6.29 8.62
N LEU A 30 -1.80 -6.43 7.55
CA LEU A 30 -0.87 -7.55 7.39
C LEU A 30 0.25 -7.45 8.42
N GLU A 31 0.80 -6.25 8.60
CA GLU A 31 1.84 -5.94 9.59
C GLU A 31 1.42 -6.28 11.04
N ASP A 32 0.13 -6.13 11.35
CA ASP A 32 -0.42 -6.42 12.68
C ASP A 32 -0.69 -7.93 12.93
N GLN A 33 -0.64 -8.80 11.92
CA GLN A 33 -1.06 -10.21 12.05
C GLN A 33 0.00 -11.13 12.65
N SER A 34 1.28 -10.73 12.68
CA SER A 34 2.42 -11.50 13.21
C SER A 34 2.49 -12.94 12.69
N ALA A 35 2.19 -13.13 11.40
CA ALA A 35 2.20 -14.44 10.76
C ALA A 35 3.60 -14.80 10.24
N GLU A 36 3.96 -16.10 10.18
CA GLU A 36 5.28 -16.54 9.71
C GLU A 36 5.63 -16.09 8.28
N ASP A 37 4.63 -15.80 7.44
CA ASP A 37 4.78 -15.39 6.04
C ASP A 37 4.28 -13.96 5.78
N GLU A 38 4.31 -13.12 6.82
CA GLU A 38 3.88 -11.73 6.78
C GLU A 38 4.73 -10.86 5.84
N SER A 39 6.07 -10.98 5.90
CA SER A 39 6.99 -10.23 5.02
C SER A 39 6.67 -10.55 3.55
N GLU A 40 6.60 -11.84 3.19
CA GLU A 40 6.26 -12.27 1.83
C GLU A 40 4.86 -11.74 1.39
N ALA A 41 3.90 -11.68 2.31
CA ALA A 41 2.58 -11.13 2.02
C ALA A 41 2.62 -9.62 1.75
N LEU A 42 3.37 -8.87 2.56
CA LEU A 42 3.58 -7.44 2.40
C LEU A 42 4.37 -7.15 1.12
N GLU A 43 5.35 -7.97 0.79
CA GLU A 43 6.13 -7.86 -0.44
C GLU A 43 5.22 -8.00 -1.67
N ILE A 44 4.42 -9.06 -1.72
CA ILE A 44 3.44 -9.27 -2.79
C ILE A 44 2.44 -8.11 -2.84
N LEU A 45 1.98 -7.61 -1.70
CA LEU A 45 1.07 -6.47 -1.64
C LEU A 45 1.69 -5.23 -2.30
N PHE A 46 2.93 -4.90 -1.96
CA PHE A 46 3.62 -3.73 -2.48
C PHE A 46 3.99 -3.92 -3.96
N ALA A 47 4.70 -5.00 -4.29
CA ALA A 47 5.25 -5.25 -5.62
C ALA A 47 4.16 -5.45 -6.69
N ASP A 48 3.11 -6.23 -6.40
CA ASP A 48 2.11 -6.60 -7.40
C ASP A 48 0.91 -5.64 -7.41
N TYR A 49 0.54 -5.10 -6.26
CA TYR A 49 -0.74 -4.39 -6.11
C TYR A 49 -0.62 -2.89 -5.84
N LEU A 50 0.51 -2.36 -5.38
CA LEU A 50 0.66 -0.93 -5.05
C LEU A 50 1.66 -0.20 -5.96
N LEU A 51 2.94 -0.60 -5.93
CA LEU A 51 4.05 0.04 -6.62
C LEU A 51 3.88 0.22 -8.14
N PRO A 52 3.24 -0.72 -8.88
CA PRO A 52 3.10 -0.59 -10.33
C PRO A 52 2.35 0.66 -10.79
N TRP A 53 1.52 1.26 -9.93
CA TRP A 53 0.66 2.38 -10.32
C TRP A 53 0.60 3.54 -9.29
N CYS A 54 1.01 3.32 -8.04
CA CYS A 54 0.89 4.34 -6.97
C CYS A 54 1.55 5.66 -7.34
N ASN A 55 2.74 5.62 -7.96
CA ASN A 55 3.47 6.82 -8.40
C ASN A 55 2.71 7.62 -9.45
N THR A 56 2.10 6.93 -10.43
CA THR A 56 1.30 7.57 -11.48
C THR A 56 0.01 8.15 -10.90
N PHE A 57 -0.63 7.44 -9.96
CA PHE A 57 -1.81 7.95 -9.26
C PHE A 57 -1.49 9.20 -8.45
N LEU A 58 -0.47 9.15 -7.59
CA LEU A 58 -0.08 10.28 -6.73
C LEU A 58 0.41 11.47 -7.57
N GLY A 59 1.13 11.24 -8.67
CA GLY A 59 1.50 12.31 -9.61
C GLY A 59 0.30 13.01 -10.23
N LYS A 60 -0.77 12.28 -10.57
CA LYS A 60 -2.02 12.88 -11.06
C LYS A 60 -2.76 13.64 -9.95
N VAL A 61 -2.79 13.09 -8.73
CA VAL A 61 -3.39 13.78 -7.57
C VAL A 61 -2.69 15.11 -7.33
N GLU A 62 -1.36 15.12 -7.32
CA GLU A 62 -0.56 16.33 -7.12
C GLU A 62 -0.82 17.37 -8.22
N ALA A 63 -0.80 16.96 -9.50
CA ALA A 63 -0.97 17.85 -10.65
C ALA A 63 -2.38 18.47 -10.75
N HIS A 64 -3.40 17.74 -10.30
CA HIS A 64 -4.81 18.15 -10.46
C HIS A 64 -5.51 18.51 -9.14
N ALA A 65 -4.81 18.46 -8.00
CA ALA A 65 -5.36 18.85 -6.71
C ALA A 65 -5.81 20.32 -6.73
N VAL A 66 -7.12 20.53 -6.50
CA VAL A 66 -7.72 21.87 -6.37
C VAL A 66 -7.29 22.54 -5.05
N THR A 67 -7.10 21.75 -3.99
CA THR A 67 -6.72 22.25 -2.66
C THR A 67 -5.25 21.99 -2.35
N PRO A 68 -4.57 22.89 -1.61
CA PRO A 68 -3.18 22.66 -1.18
C PRO A 68 -2.97 21.36 -0.37
N PHE A 69 -3.97 20.95 0.42
CA PHE A 69 -3.90 19.73 1.24
C PHE A 69 -3.52 18.50 0.41
N TRP A 70 -4.30 18.18 -0.62
CA TRP A 70 -4.03 17.02 -1.49
C TRP A 70 -2.76 17.16 -2.33
N ARG A 71 -2.37 18.40 -2.65
CA ARG A 71 -1.10 18.68 -3.35
C ARG A 71 0.11 18.35 -2.49
N THR A 72 0.05 18.62 -1.18
CA THR A 72 1.13 18.29 -0.24
C THR A 72 1.07 16.83 0.20
N LEU A 73 -0.13 16.26 0.34
CA LEU A 73 -0.29 14.88 0.77
C LEU A 73 0.26 13.90 -0.28
N ALA A 74 0.09 14.15 -1.58
CA ALA A 74 0.52 13.25 -2.63
C ALA A 74 2.03 12.90 -2.61
N PRO A 75 2.96 13.87 -2.58
CA PRO A 75 4.39 13.55 -2.46
C PRO A 75 4.73 12.95 -1.09
N LEU A 76 4.11 13.43 0.00
CA LEU A 76 4.34 12.85 1.33
C LEU A 76 3.98 11.36 1.39
N THR A 77 2.83 10.97 0.83
CA THR A 77 2.43 9.57 0.73
C THR A 77 3.37 8.77 -0.16
N ARG A 78 3.91 9.36 -1.22
CA ARG A 78 4.88 8.70 -2.10
C ARG A 78 6.17 8.38 -1.34
N ASP A 79 6.70 9.37 -0.63
CA ASP A 79 7.94 9.22 0.13
C ASP A 79 7.77 8.19 1.25
N ALA A 80 6.61 8.19 1.93
CA ALA A 80 6.28 7.17 2.94
C ALA A 80 6.19 5.76 2.35
N ILE A 81 5.55 5.58 1.19
CA ILE A 81 5.49 4.26 0.51
C ILE A 81 6.88 3.79 0.10
N GLY A 82 7.74 4.70 -0.38
CA GLY A 82 9.12 4.37 -0.69
C GLY A 82 9.89 3.89 0.54
N ALA A 83 9.83 4.65 1.65
CA ALA A 83 10.50 4.28 2.88
C ALA A 83 10.03 2.92 3.45
N MET A 84 8.73 2.64 3.44
CA MET A 84 8.19 1.33 3.87
C MET A 84 8.67 0.19 2.98
N TRP A 85 8.78 0.41 1.67
CA TRP A 85 9.31 -0.60 0.76
C TRP A 85 10.79 -0.87 0.98
N ASP A 86 11.58 0.19 1.15
CA ASP A 86 13.02 0.06 1.42
C ASP A 86 13.26 -0.71 2.73
N GLU A 87 12.50 -0.39 3.80
CA GLU A 87 12.55 -1.12 5.08
C GLU A 87 12.21 -2.61 4.92
N LEU A 88 11.12 -2.93 4.20
CA LEU A 88 10.73 -4.32 3.97
C LEU A 88 11.81 -5.12 3.23
N GLN A 89 12.48 -4.51 2.24
CA GLN A 89 13.56 -5.17 1.51
C GLN A 89 14.84 -5.33 2.34
N GLU A 90 15.09 -4.45 3.32
CA GLU A 90 16.19 -4.61 4.27
C GLU A 90 15.95 -5.81 5.20
N GLU A 91 14.72 -6.04 5.65
CA GLU A 91 14.36 -7.19 6.50
C GLU A 91 14.52 -8.54 5.78
N ASP A 92 14.27 -8.59 4.47
CA ASP A 92 14.45 -9.81 3.67
C ASP A 92 15.93 -10.16 3.41
N GLU A 93 16.83 -9.17 3.52
CA GLU A 93 18.28 -9.34 3.33
C GLU A 93 19.03 -9.80 4.60
N GLU A 94 18.39 -9.78 5.78
CA GLU A 94 18.94 -10.24 7.08
C GLU A 94 18.74 -11.75 7.36
#